data_AF-A0A2P8QQ99-F1
#
_entry.id   AF-A0A2P8QQ99-F1
#
_cell.length_a   1.000
_cell.length_b   1.000
_cell.length_c   1.000
_cell.angle_alpha   90.00
_cell.angle_beta   90.00
_cell.angle_gamma   90.00
#
_symmetry.space_group_name_H-M   'P 1'
#
loop_
_entity.id
_entity.type
_entity.pdbx_description
1 polymer ?
#
loop_
_entity_poly.entity_id
_entity_poly.type
_entity_poly.pdbx_seq_one_letter_code
_entity_poly.pdbx_strand_id
1 'polypeptide(L)' 'MDDLLTDPLVITALNDWYDWQQQQWLKAIAIPESPEALALAQAEADWESKREYYHHAYLNTERY' A
#
# COMPACT_ATOMS: atom_id res chain seq x y z
N MET A 1 -9.03 -0.67 29.41
CA MET A 1 -8.93 -0.71 27.95
C MET A 1 -8.97 -2.16 27.59
N ASP A 2 -10.12 -2.64 27.09
CA ASP A 2 -10.18 -3.99 26.52
C ASP A 2 -9.30 -3.99 25.28
N ASP A 3 -8.32 -4.89 25.26
CA ASP A 3 -7.43 -5.06 24.13
C ASP A 3 -8.19 -5.82 23.05
N LEU A 4 -9.04 -5.08 22.33
CA LEU A 4 -9.92 -5.58 21.26
C LEU A 4 -9.16 -6.34 20.16
N LEU A 5 -7.83 -6.20 20.11
CA LEU A 5 -6.95 -6.90 19.18
C LEU A 5 -6.43 -8.25 19.70
N THR A 6 -6.91 -8.72 20.86
CA THR A 6 -6.60 -10.05 21.40
C THR A 6 -7.76 -11.04 21.29
N ASP A 7 -8.98 -10.55 21.06
CA ASP A 7 -10.17 -11.41 20.88
C ASP A 7 -10.13 -12.07 19.48
N PRO A 8 -10.05 -13.42 19.41
CA PRO A 8 -10.00 -14.13 18.13
C PRO A 8 -11.18 -13.86 17.21
N LEU A 9 -12.38 -13.60 17.76
CA LEU A 9 -13.56 -13.28 16.96
C LEU A 9 -13.45 -11.90 16.32
N VAL A 10 -12.92 -10.92 17.07
CA VAL A 10 -12.68 -9.56 16.54
C VAL A 10 -11.59 -9.58 15.49
N ILE A 11 -10.50 -10.32 15.71
CA ILE A 11 -9.43 -10.51 14.72
C ILE A 11 -9.99 -11.13 13.44
N THR A 12 -10.82 -12.18 13.55
CA THR A 12 -11.41 -12.84 12.39
C THR A 12 -12.30 -11.88 11.61
N ALA A 13 -13.18 -11.13 12.28
CA ALA A 13 -14.05 -10.15 11.63
C ALA A 13 -13.27 -9.02 10.94
N LEU A 14 -12.17 -8.56 11.54
CA LEU A 14 -11.28 -7.57 10.92
C LEU A 14 -10.59 -8.10 9.68
N ASN A 15 -10.11 -9.35 9.72
CA ASN A 15 -9.50 -10.00 8.56
C ASN A 15 -10.51 -10.17 7.42
N ASP A 16 -11.72 -10.64 7.71
CA ASP A 16 -12.78 -10.80 6.70
C ASP A 16 -13.15 -9.45 6.07
N TRP A 17 -13.25 -8.40 6.88
CA TRP A 17 -13.49 -7.04 6.38
C TRP A 17 -12.34 -6.55 5.50
N TYR A 18 -11.10 -6.77 5.92
CA TYR A 18 -9.91 -6.37 5.17
C TYR A 18 -9.82 -7.10 3.83
N ASP A 19 -10.07 -8.41 3.81
CA ASP A 19 -10.09 -9.21 2.58
C ASP A 19 -11.17 -8.73 1.62
N TRP A 20 -12.35 -8.38 2.15
CA TRP A 20 -13.42 -7.80 1.33
C TRP A 20 -13.01 -6.46 0.71
N GLN A 21 -12.39 -5.57 1.49
CA GLN A 21 -11.88 -4.29 0.99
C GLN A 21 -10.81 -4.48 -0.09
N GLN A 22 -9.87 -5.41 0.11
CA GLN A 22 -8.88 -5.75 -0.91
C GLN A 22 -9.53 -6.19 -2.22
N GLN A 23 -10.56 -7.05 -2.15
CA GLN A 23 -11.28 -7.48 -3.35
C GLN A 23 -11.98 -6.33 -4.07
N GLN A 24 -12.57 -5.37 -3.35
CA GLN A 24 -13.17 -4.19 -3.98
C GLN A 24 -12.11 -3.30 -4.63
N TRP A 25 -10.98 -3.09 -3.95
CA TRP A 25 -9.87 -2.30 -4.48
C TRP A 25 -9.32 -2.89 -5.77
N LEU A 26 -9.09 -4.22 -5.80
CA LEU A 26 -8.62 -4.93 -6.99
C LEU A 26 -9.57 -4.75 -8.19
N LYS A 27 -10.88 -4.76 -7.95
CA LYS A 27 -11.88 -4.52 -9.00
C LYS A 27 -11.85 -3.09 -9.51
N ALA A 28 -11.65 -2.11 -8.62
CA ALA A 28 -11.58 -0.70 -9.00
C ALA A 28 -10.36 -0.42 -9.89
N ILE A 29 -9.17 -0.88 -9.48
CA ILE A 29 -7.94 -0.64 -10.25
C ILE A 29 -7.85 -1.44 -11.55
N ALA A 30 -8.64 -2.52 -11.68
CA ALA A 30 -8.70 -3.31 -12.92
C ALA A 30 -9.36 -2.57 -14.08
N ILE A 31 -10.10 -1.48 -13.81
CA ILE A 31 -10.66 -0.61 -14.84
C ILE A 31 -9.58 0.40 -15.25
N PRO A 32 -9.05 0.34 -16.49
CA PRO A 32 -8.06 1.29 -16.96
C PRO A 32 -8.61 2.72 -16.92
N GLU A 33 -7.74 3.69 -16.59
CA GLU A 33 -8.08 5.12 -16.50
C GLU A 33 -9.13 5.50 -15.44
N SER A 34 -9.53 4.56 -14.57
CA SER A 34 -10.30 4.91 -13.37
C SER A 34 -9.50 5.84 -12.45
N PRO A 35 -10.17 6.71 -11.67
CA PRO A 35 -9.50 7.53 -10.67
C PRO A 35 -8.59 6.73 -9.73
N GLU A 36 -9.02 5.53 -9.34
CA GLU A 36 -8.27 4.61 -8.48
C GLU A 36 -7.02 4.06 -9.17
N ALA A 37 -7.13 3.63 -10.44
CA ALA A 37 -5.98 3.15 -11.20
C ALA A 37 -4.96 4.26 -11.45
N LEU A 38 -5.41 5.48 -11.73
CA LEU A 38 -4.54 6.64 -11.90
C LEU A 38 -3.86 7.04 -10.59
N ALA A 39 -4.59 7.03 -9.47
CA ALA A 39 -4.04 7.30 -8.15
C ALA A 39 -2.99 6.25 -7.76
N LEU A 40 -3.22 4.97 -8.05
CA LEU A 40 -2.26 3.90 -7.84
C LEU A 40 -0.99 4.12 -8.68
N ALA A 41 -1.13 4.39 -9.98
CA ALA A 41 0.00 4.64 -10.86
C ALA A 41 0.85 5.85 -10.41
N GLN A 42 0.19 6.92 -9.94
CA GLN A 42 0.90 8.08 -9.39
C GLN A 42 1.66 7.72 -8.11
N ALA A 43 1.04 6.96 -7.20
CA ALA A 43 1.70 6.52 -5.97
C ALA A 43 2.92 5.61 -6.26
N GLU A 44 2.82 4.73 -7.24
CA GLU A 44 3.94 3.90 -7.72
C GLU A 44 5.07 4.75 -8.31
N ALA A 45 4.75 5.75 -9.13
CA ALA A 45 5.72 6.68 -9.68
C ALA A 45 6.44 7.50 -8.59
N ASP A 46 5.71 7.97 -7.58
CA ASP A 46 6.26 8.70 -6.45
C ASP A 46 7.18 7.82 -5.59
N TRP A 47 6.81 6.55 -5.38
CA TRP A 47 7.64 5.58 -4.67
C TRP A 47 8.93 5.28 -5.42
N GLU A 48 8.85 5.06 -6.74
CA GLU A 48 10.01 4.82 -7.58
C GLU A 48 10.97 6.02 -7.59
N SER A 49 10.42 7.24 -7.71
CA SER A 49 11.20 8.49 -7.63
C SER A 49 11.94 8.62 -6.30
N LYS A 50 11.27 8.32 -5.17
CA LYS A 50 11.90 8.30 -3.84
C LYS A 50 12.97 7.21 -3.74
N ARG A 51 12.71 6.03 -4.28
CA ARG A 51 13.66 4.91 -4.27
C ARG A 51 14.93 5.29 -5.02
N GLU A 52 14.82 5.88 -6.22
CA GLU A 52 15.96 6.35 -7.00
C GLU A 52 16.73 7.46 -6.28
N TYR A 53 16.03 8.41 -5.65
CA TYR A 53 16.67 9.44 -4.83
C TYR A 53 17.52 8.82 -3.71
N TYR A 54 16.97 7.87 -2.95
CA TYR A 54 17.73 7.21 -1.88
C TYR A 54 18.86 6.34 -2.45
N HIS A 55 18.64 5.63 -3.54
CA HIS A 55 19.67 4.84 -4.20
C HIS A 55 20.88 5.70 -4.60
N HIS A 56 20.64 6.85 -5.25
CA HIS A 56 21.69 7.81 -5.58
C HIS A 56 22.31 8.48 -4.36
N ALA A 57 21.52 8.82 -3.33
CA ALA A 57 22.04 9.41 -2.11
C ALA A 57 23.02 8.47 -1.40
N TYR A 58 22.63 7.20 -1.20
CA TYR A 58 23.45 6.19 -0.52
C TYR A 58 24.70 5.79 -1.33
N LEU A 59 24.60 5.59 -2.64
CA LEU A 59 25.77 5.26 -3.47
C LEU A 59 26.77 6.42 -3.61
N ASN A 60 26.30 7.67 -3.55
CA ASN A 60 27.20 8.83 -3.53
C ASN A 60 27.80 9.08 -2.14
N THR A 61 27.22 8.54 -1.06
CA THR A 61 27.82 8.64 0.28
C THR A 61 28.97 7.66 0.50
N GLU A 62 28.96 6.50 -0.16
CA GLU A 62 30.04 5.50 -0.07
C GLU A 62 31.30 5.84 -0.89
N ARG A 63 31.25 6.90 -1.71
CA ARG A 63 32.38 7.32 -2.56
C ARG A 63 33.28 8.40 -1.96
N TYR A 64 33.04 8.83 -0.72
CA TYR A 64 33.88 9.80 0.00
C TYR A 64 34.29 9.29 1.38
#